data_AF-A0A938XYW2-F1
#
_entry.id   AF-A0A938XYW2-F1
#
_cell.length_a   1.000
_cell.length_b   1.000
_cell.length_c   1.000
_cell.angle_alpha   90.00
_cell.angle_beta   90.00
_cell.angle_gamma   90.00
#
_symmetry.space_group_name_H-M   'P 1'
#
loop_
_entity.id
_entity.type
_entity.pdbx_description
1 polymer ?
#
loop_
_entity_poly.entity_id
_entity_poly.type
_entity_poly.pdbx_seq_one_letter_code
_entity_poly.pdbx_strand_id
1 'polypeptide(L)' 'MPSQSFAPHECLDVHEIIGFKTICAEKAQVYLSQVNSTELRSLIQQDLQVSRQHLQQFQQIFGQ' A
#
# COMPACT_ATOMS: atom_id res chain seq x y z
N MET A 1 -13.66 3.93 26.11
CA MET A 1 -13.46 2.77 25.22
C MET A 1 -12.14 2.15 25.64
N PRO A 2 -12.12 0.88 26.10
CA PRO A 2 -10.86 0.24 26.49
C PRO A 2 -9.94 0.25 25.26
N SER A 3 -8.66 0.54 25.47
CA SER A 3 -7.61 0.50 24.45
C SER A 3 -7.57 -0.90 23.83
N GLN A 4 -8.26 -1.06 22.71
CA GLN A 4 -8.48 -2.33 22.03
C GLN A 4 -7.18 -2.69 21.31
N SER A 5 -6.36 -3.53 21.95
CA SER A 5 -5.21 -4.15 21.29
C SER A 5 -5.73 -5.12 20.24
N PHE A 6 -5.21 -5.03 19.01
CA PHE A 6 -5.49 -6.00 17.95
C PHE A 6 -5.08 -7.40 18.39
N ALA A 7 -5.86 -8.40 17.98
CA ALA A 7 -5.50 -9.79 18.18
C ALA A 7 -4.33 -10.17 17.24
N PRO A 8 -3.49 -11.17 17.60
CA PRO A 8 -2.33 -11.53 16.81
C PRO A 8 -2.62 -11.88 15.33
N HIS A 9 -3.77 -12.50 15.04
CA HIS A 9 -4.17 -12.82 13.67
C HIS A 9 -4.55 -11.57 12.86
N GLU A 10 -5.17 -10.57 13.48
CA GLU A 10 -5.48 -9.29 12.82
C GLU A 10 -4.19 -8.54 12.46
N CYS A 11 -3.20 -8.55 13.35
CA CYS A 11 -1.87 -8.00 13.06
C CYS A 11 -1.17 -8.74 11.90
N LEU A 12 -1.28 -10.08 11.88
CA LEU A 12 -0.71 -10.90 10.82
C LEU A 12 -1.37 -10.60 9.46
N ASP A 13 -2.70 -10.60 9.40
CA ASP A 13 -3.46 -10.31 8.17
C ASP A 13 -3.07 -8.92 7.62
N VAL A 14 -2.92 -7.92 8.49
CA VAL A 14 -2.51 -6.59 8.07
C VAL A 14 -1.05 -6.54 7.62
N HIS A 15 -0.15 -7.25 8.29
CA HIS A 15 1.25 -7.38 7.85
C HIS A 15 1.33 -7.95 6.42
N GLU A 16 0.54 -9.00 6.14
CA GLU A 16 0.48 -9.60 4.81
C GLU A 16 -0.08 -8.62 3.76
N ILE A 17 -1.14 -7.88 4.09
CA ILE A 17 -1.70 -6.84 3.21
C ILE A 17 -0.68 -5.73 2.91
N ILE A 18 0.04 -5.25 3.94
CA ILE A 18 1.09 -4.24 3.78
C ILE A 18 2.19 -4.77 2.85
N GLY A 19 2.66 -6.00 3.08
CA GLY A 19 3.70 -6.63 2.27
C GLY A 19 3.27 -6.78 0.81
N PHE A 20 2.09 -7.34 0.58
CA PHE A 20 1.50 -7.49 -0.75
C PHE A 20 1.43 -6.15 -1.48
N LYS A 21 0.88 -5.13 -0.81
CA LYS A 21 0.67 -3.81 -1.39
C LYS A 21 1.97 -3.06 -1.67
N THR A 22 2.99 -3.28 -0.85
CA THR A 22 4.34 -2.74 -1.08
C THR A 22 4.94 -3.32 -2.36
N ILE A 23 4.87 -4.65 -2.55
CA ILE A 23 5.32 -5.32 -3.78
C ILE A 23 4.58 -4.78 -5.01
N CYS A 24 3.25 -4.59 -4.90
CA CYS A 24 2.46 -4.01 -5.99
C CYS A 24 2.89 -2.58 -6.33
N ALA A 25 3.14 -1.73 -5.32
CA ALA A 25 3.60 -0.37 -5.53
C ALA A 25 5.00 -0.34 -6.19
N GLU A 26 5.92 -1.20 -5.79
CA GLU A 26 7.22 -1.33 -6.45
C GLU A 26 7.09 -1.75 -7.92
N LYS A 27 6.23 -2.73 -8.21
CA LYS A 27 5.93 -3.14 -9.59
C LYS A 27 5.32 -2.00 -10.41
N ALA A 28 4.36 -1.28 -9.86
CA ALA A 28 3.75 -0.12 -10.51
C ALA A 28 4.79 0.98 -10.80
N GLN A 29 5.75 1.19 -9.90
CA GLN A 29 6.85 2.14 -10.09
C GLN A 29 7.77 1.72 -11.25
N VAL A 30 8.05 0.42 -11.37
CA VAL A 30 8.80 -0.14 -12.50
C VAL A 30 8.03 0.03 -13.81
N TYR A 31 6.73 -0.28 -13.83
CA TYR A 31 5.89 -0.10 -15.03
C TYR A 31 5.78 1.37 -15.45
N LEU A 32 5.71 2.29 -14.50
CA LEU A 32 5.69 3.72 -14.78
C LEU A 32 6.95 4.19 -15.52
N SER A 33 8.09 3.54 -15.30
CA SER A 33 9.34 3.86 -16.00
C SER A 33 9.37 3.35 -17.45
N GLN A 34 8.51 2.39 -17.80
CA GLN A 34 8.52 1.71 -19.10
C GLN A 34 7.31 2.06 -19.99
N VAL A 35 6.24 2.59 -19.40
CA VAL A 35 5.00 2.89 -20.12
C VAL A 35 5.12 4.17 -20.97
N ASN A 36 4.72 4.07 -22.25
CA ASN A 36 4.73 5.18 -23.20
C ASN A 36 3.36 5.85 -23.36
N SER A 37 2.25 5.12 -23.15
CA SER A 37 0.90 5.71 -23.22
C SER A 37 0.71 6.69 -22.06
N THR A 38 0.33 7.92 -22.39
CA THR A 38 0.09 8.99 -21.42
C THR A 38 -1.12 8.68 -20.54
N GLU A 39 -2.19 8.09 -21.07
CA GLU A 39 -3.35 7.73 -20.26
C GLU A 39 -2.99 6.66 -19.23
N LEU A 40 -2.32 5.59 -19.68
CA LEU A 40 -1.93 4.50 -18.79
C LEU A 40 -0.90 4.97 -17.75
N ARG A 41 0.02 5.86 -18.13
CA ARG A 41 0.95 6.51 -17.21
C ARG A 41 0.22 7.25 -16.08
N SER A 42 -0.80 8.03 -16.42
CA SER A 42 -1.60 8.78 -15.45
C SER A 42 -2.33 7.86 -14.47
N LEU A 43 -2.91 6.76 -14.97
CA LEU A 43 -3.59 5.77 -14.13
C LEU A 43 -2.61 5.10 -13.14
N ILE A 44 -1.42 4.72 -13.61
CA ILE A 44 -0.38 4.12 -12.75
C ILE A 44 0.12 5.13 -11.70
N GLN A 45 0.26 6.41 -12.06
CA GLN A 45 0.64 7.47 -11.10
C GLN A 45 -0.42 7.66 -10.01
N GLN A 46 -1.70 7.68 -10.39
CA GLN A 46 -2.80 7.79 -9.45
C GLN A 46 -2.83 6.59 -8.49
N ASP A 47 -2.68 5.37 -9.02
CA ASP A 47 -2.63 4.16 -8.21
C ASP A 47 -1.43 4.16 -7.24
N LEU A 48 -0.25 4.61 -7.69
CA LEU A 48 0.92 4.76 -6.83
C LEU A 48 0.69 5.76 -5.69
N GLN A 49 0.03 6.88 -5.96
CA GLN A 49 -0.27 7.89 -4.94
C GLN A 49 -1.22 7.35 -3.88
N VAL A 50 -2.35 6.79 -4.31
CA VAL A 50 -3.30 6.10 -3.41
C VAL A 50 -2.57 4.98 -2.67
N SER A 51 -1.64 4.31 -3.34
CA SER A 51 -0.97 3.18 -2.75
C SER A 51 -0.09 3.54 -1.57
N ARG A 52 0.68 4.63 -1.71
CA ARG A 52 1.50 5.20 -0.65
C ARG A 52 0.66 5.74 0.52
N GLN A 53 -0.48 6.37 0.22
CA GLN A 53 -1.39 6.88 1.26
C GLN A 53 -1.92 5.74 2.14
N HIS A 54 -2.40 4.64 1.55
CA HIS A 54 -2.88 3.50 2.33
C HIS A 54 -1.76 2.88 3.18
N LEU A 55 -0.53 2.76 2.65
CA LEU A 55 0.61 2.24 3.42
C LEU A 55 0.93 3.12 4.63
N GLN A 56 0.88 4.45 4.47
CA GLN A 56 1.06 5.38 5.59
C GLN A 56 -0.05 5.24 6.63
N GLN A 57 -1.30 5.09 6.20
CA GLN A 57 -2.43 4.86 7.12
C GLN A 57 -2.27 3.55 7.90
N PHE A 58 -1.89 2.47 7.22
CA PHE A 58 -1.64 1.20 7.89
C PHE A 58 -0.48 1.28 8.90
N GLN A 59 0.60 1.99 8.57
CA GLN A 59 1.69 2.25 9.52
C GLN A 59 1.25 3.09 10.73
N GLN A 60 0.34 4.05 10.55
CA GLN A 60 -0.20 4.83 11.67
C GLN A 60 -1.07 4.00 12.61
N ILE A 61 -1.79 3.01 12.08
CA ILE A 61 -2.71 2.16 12.86
C ILE A 61 -1.96 0.98 13.51
N PHE A 62 -0.98 0.40 12.81
CA PHE A 62 -0.32 -0.87 13.19
C PHE A 62 1.20 -0.77 13.41
N GLY A 63 1.81 0.41 13.27
CA GLY A 63 3.26 0.61 13.42
C GLY A 63 3.76 0.78 14.85
N GLN A 64 3.01 0.30 15.84
CA GLN A 64 3.45 0.20 17.25
C GLN A 64 4.12 -1.14 17.53
#